data_AF-A0A073IUU0-F1
#
_entry.id   AF-A0A073IUU0-F1
#
_cell.length_a   1.000
_cell.length_b   1.000
_cell.length_c   1.000
_cell.angle_alpha   90.00
_cell.angle_beta   90.00
_cell.angle_gamma   90.00
#
_symmetry.space_group_name_H-M   'P 1'
#
loop_
_entity.id
_entity.type
_entity.pdbx_description
1 polymer ?
#
loop_
_entity_poly.entity_id
_entity_poly.type
_entity_poly.pdbx_seq_one_letter_code
_entity_poly.pdbx_strand_id
1 'polypeptide(L)' 'MITPEEFAAKMREFDCPGGKPRPHCNADGHGPADELMCEVLTELGYGEGIEVFNKMLKYYD' A
#
# COMPACT_ATOMS: atom_id res chain seq x y z
N MET A 1 -6.92 -1.42 14.07
CA MET A 1 -7.45 -0.25 13.35
C MET A 1 -6.54 0.94 13.53
N ILE A 2 -5.67 1.12 12.55
CA ILE A 2 -4.91 2.35 12.34
C ILE A 2 -5.87 3.52 12.12
N THR A 3 -5.54 4.70 12.63
CA THR A 3 -6.36 5.90 12.40
C THR A 3 -6.14 6.47 10.98
N PRO A 4 -7.05 7.31 10.47
CA PRO A 4 -6.83 8.03 9.21
C PRO A 4 -5.52 8.83 9.20
N GLU A 5 -5.15 9.45 10.33
CA GLU A 5 -3.94 10.25 10.46
C GLU A 5 -2.68 9.38 10.42
N GLU A 6 -2.69 8.25 11.12
CA GLU A 6 -1.59 7.28 11.13
C GLU A 6 -1.41 6.62 9.76
N PHE A 7 -2.51 6.28 9.09
CA PHE A 7 -2.49 5.75 7.73
C PHE A 7 -1.86 6.75 6.76
N ALA A 8 -2.27 8.01 6.82
CA ALA A 8 -1.70 9.07 5.99
C ALA A 8 -0.22 9.33 6.29
N ALA A 9 0.22 9.17 7.55
CA ALA A 9 1.63 9.27 7.90
C ALA A 9 2.45 8.14 7.25
N LYS A 10 2.02 6.89 7.40
CA LYS A 10 2.69 5.73 6.78
C LYS A 10 2.71 5.81 5.25
N MET A 11 1.60 6.22 4.62
CA MET A 11 1.56 6.40 3.17
C MET A 11 2.56 7.44 2.66
N ARG A 12 2.83 8.50 3.45
CA ARG A 12 3.87 9.48 3.12
C ARG A 12 5.29 8.96 3.29
N GLU A 13 5.49 7.91 4.10
CA GLU A 13 6.79 7.23 4.18
C GLU A 13 7.05 6.41 2.91
N PHE A 14 5.98 5.86 2.30
CA PHE A 14 6.05 5.15 1.02
C PHE A 14 6.15 6.11 -0.18
N ASP A 15 5.56 7.31 -0.06
CA ASP A 15 5.63 8.38 -1.06
C ASP A 15 6.97 9.15 -0.96
N CYS A 16 7.96 8.78 -1.78
CA CYS A 16 9.27 9.43 -1.81
C CYS A 16 9.16 10.96 -2.06
N PRO A 17 9.40 11.85 -1.06
CA PRO A 17 9.20 13.28 -1.24
C PRO A 17 10.27 13.86 -2.17
N GLY A 18 9.84 14.51 -3.25
CA GLY A 18 10.72 15.35 -4.09
C GLY A 18 11.00 14.86 -5.51
N GLY A 19 10.27 13.85 -6.02
CA GLY A 19 10.22 13.55 -7.46
C GLY A 19 11.55 13.17 -8.12
N LYS A 20 12.60 12.88 -7.33
CA LYS A 20 13.86 12.37 -7.87
C LYS A 20 13.69 10.87 -8.11
N PRO A 21 13.70 10.40 -9.38
CA PRO A 21 13.67 8.99 -9.66
C PRO A 21 14.94 8.38 -9.08
N ARG A 22 14.82 7.66 -7.97
CA ARG A 22 15.85 6.73 -7.52
C ARG A 22 15.58 5.39 -8.21
N PRO A 23 16.57 4.52 -8.37
CA PRO A 23 16.42 3.22 -9.06
C PRO A 23 15.39 2.24 -8.45
N HIS A 24 14.60 2.67 -7.48
CA HIS A 24 13.76 1.86 -6.60
C HIS A 24 12.49 2.58 -6.08
N CYS A 25 12.24 3.86 -6.40
CA CYS A 25 11.11 4.62 -5.79
C CYS A 25 9.76 4.48 -6.53
N ASN A 26 9.63 3.63 -7.56
CA ASN A 26 8.39 3.58 -8.37
C ASN A 26 7.67 2.23 -8.29
N ALA A 27 8.32 1.20 -7.74
CA ALA A 27 7.75 -0.14 -7.53
C ALA A 27 7.84 -0.52 -6.04
N ASP A 28 8.95 -0.22 -5.37
CA ASP A 28 9.21 -0.65 -3.99
C ASP A 28 8.29 0.00 -2.95
N GLY A 29 7.67 1.15 -3.24
CA GLY A 29 6.68 1.78 -2.36
C GLY A 29 5.26 1.24 -2.52
N HIS A 30 4.92 0.70 -3.70
CA HIS A 30 3.57 0.22 -3.99
C HIS A 30 3.25 -1.10 -3.27
N GLY A 31 4.23 -2.00 -3.14
CA GLY A 31 4.05 -3.23 -2.36
C GLY A 31 3.64 -2.94 -0.90
N PRO A 32 4.46 -2.21 -0.13
CA PRO A 32 4.14 -1.83 1.25
C PRO A 32 2.87 -0.99 1.38
N ALA A 33 2.57 -0.11 0.41
CA ALA A 33 1.33 0.65 0.39
C ALA A 33 0.10 -0.25 0.20
N ASP A 34 0.17 -1.19 -0.74
CA ASP A 34 -0.93 -2.14 -0.99
C ASP A 34 -1.13 -3.08 0.19
N GLU A 35 -0.05 -3.54 0.84
CA GLU A 35 -0.11 -4.32 2.08
C GLU A 35 -0.84 -3.56 3.19
N LEU A 36 -0.45 -2.32 3.46
CA LEU A 36 -1.10 -1.49 4.48
C LEU A 36 -2.57 -1.23 4.15
N MET A 37 -2.90 -1.02 2.87
CA MET A 37 -4.28 -0.85 2.43
C MET A 37 -5.11 -2.12 2.66
N CYS A 38 -4.54 -3.28 2.34
CA CYS A 38 -5.19 -4.57 2.54
C CYS A 38 -5.44 -4.85 4.02
N GLU A 39 -4.52 -4.50 4.91
CA GLU A 39 -4.71 -4.60 6.36
C GLU A 39 -5.93 -3.78 6.82
N VAL A 40 -6.01 -2.51 6.42
CA VAL A 40 -7.13 -1.62 6.76
C VAL A 40 -8.47 -2.18 6.26
N LEU A 41 -8.51 -2.61 4.99
CA LEU A 41 -9.72 -3.15 4.38
C LEU A 41 -10.14 -4.48 5.03
N THR A 42 -9.19 -5.32 5.42
CA THR A 42 -9.46 -6.56 6.15
C THR A 42 -10.10 -6.26 7.50
N GLU A 43 -9.57 -5.29 8.26
CA GLU A 43 -10.14 -4.86 9.55
C GLU A 43 -11.55 -4.25 9.41
N LEU A 44 -11.87 -3.67 8.25
CA LEU A 44 -13.19 -3.15 7.90
C LEU A 44 -14.17 -4.23 7.37
N GLY A 45 -13.73 -5.48 7.25
CA GLY A 45 -14.57 -6.62 6.86
C GLY A 45 -14.56 -6.95 5.37
N TYR A 46 -13.65 -6.38 4.56
CA TYR A 46 -13.56 -6.63 3.11
C TYR A 46 -12.68 -7.83 2.75
N GLY A 47 -12.52 -8.82 3.65
CA GLY A 47 -11.57 -9.93 3.50
C GLY A 47 -11.70 -10.73 2.20
N GLU A 48 -12.93 -11.06 1.76
CA GLU A 48 -13.15 -11.78 0.50
C GLU A 48 -12.63 -11.00 -0.72
N GLY A 49 -12.78 -9.67 -0.71
CA GLY A 49 -12.23 -8.82 -1.76
C GLY A 49 -10.70 -8.79 -1.77
N ILE A 50 -10.08 -8.81 -0.59
CA ILE A 50 -8.62 -8.86 -0.43
C ILE A 50 -8.05 -10.20 -0.94
N GLU A 51 -8.75 -11.32 -0.73
CA GLU A 51 -8.34 -12.61 -1.30
C GLU A 51 -8.31 -12.61 -2.83
N VAL A 52 -9.25 -11.91 -3.47
CA VAL A 52 -9.27 -11.75 -4.93
C VAL A 52 -8.13 -10.81 -5.37
N PHE A 53 -7.98 -9.67 -4.70
CA PHE A 53 -6.92 -8.69 -4.99
C PHE A 53 -5.52 -9.31 -4.93
N ASN A 54 -5.23 -10.12 -3.90
CA ASN A 54 -3.93 -10.78 -3.73
C ASN A 54 -3.59 -11.81 -4.82
N LYS A 55 -4.58 -12.28 -5.60
CA LYS A 55 -4.39 -13.20 -6.72
C LYS A 55 -4.22 -12.47 -8.07
N MET A 56 -4.42 -11.15 -8.10
CA MET A 56 -4.27 -10.36 -9.32
C MET A 56 -2.79 -10.19 -9.67
N LEU A 57 -2.49 -10.11 -10.97
CA LEU A 57 -1.16 -9.74 -11.44
C LEU A 57 -0.84 -8.31 -11.02
N LYS A 58 0.22 -8.15 -10.23
CA LYS A 58 0.74 -6.86 -9.81
C LYS A 58 1.80 -6.41 -10.82
N TYR A 59 1.80 -5.10 -11.11
CA TYR A 59 2.67 -4.51 -12.14
C TYR A 59 4.06 -4.13 -11.62
N TYR A 60 4.31 -4.35 -10.33
CA TYR A 60 5.48 -3.89 -9.59
C TYR A 60 6.32 -5.03 -8.99
N ASP A 61 6.06 -6.28 -9.40
CA ASP A 61 6.88 -7.48 -9.11
C ASP A 61 7.81 -7.82 -10.29
#